data_AF-A0A8J5FTJ7-F1
#
_entry.id   AF-A0A8J5FTJ7-F1
#
_cell.length_a   1.000
_cell.length_b   1.000
_cell.length_c   1.000
_cell.angle_alpha   90.00
_cell.angle_beta   90.00
_cell.angle_gamma   90.00
#
_symmetry.space_group_name_H-M   'P 1'
#
loop_
_entity.id
_entity.type
_entity.pdbx_description
1 polymer ?
#
loop_
_entity_poly.entity_id
_entity_poly.type
_entity_poly.pdbx_seq_one_letter_code
_entity_poly.pdbx_strand_id
1 'polypeptide(L)'
;MLTYLVTILEWGPKYNLTKFQCDLLVGFTVTILAVPQGISYTPLAYLHPIIGLYSSFIPPLIYAICGSSTNVAVGDTVAVWLFLASAIGVVHAFALHRPLLHWTLSSSA
;
A
#
# COMPACT_ATOMS: atom_id res chain seq x y z
N MET A 1 22.24 1.92 -19.60
CA MET A 1 20.96 2.58 -19.32
C MET A 1 19.94 1.64 -18.64
N LEU A 2 19.86 0.36 -19.01
CA LEU A 2 18.97 -0.63 -18.36
C LEU A 2 19.35 -1.00 -16.91
N THR A 3 20.61 -0.82 -16.51
CA THR A 3 21.10 -1.18 -15.16
C THR A 3 20.45 -0.37 -14.03
N TYR A 4 19.91 0.81 -14.35
CA TYR A 4 19.22 1.66 -13.38
C TYR A 4 17.78 1.18 -13.09
N LEU A 5 17.20 0.38 -13.98
CA LEU A 5 15.83 -0.14 -13.83
C LEU A 5 15.77 -1.47 -13.07
N VAL A 6 16.88 -2.21 -13.02
CA VAL A 6 16.95 -3.53 -12.37
C VAL A 6 18.15 -3.55 -11.45
N THR A 7 18.06 -2.77 -10.37
CA THR A 7 19.11 -2.63 -9.34
C THR A 7 19.49 -3.99 -8.76
N ILE A 8 18.58 -4.98 -8.76
CA ILE A 8 18.80 -6.35 -8.25
C ILE A 8 19.97 -7.09 -8.91
N LEU A 9 20.33 -6.75 -10.15
CA LEU A 9 21.49 -7.31 -10.85
C LEU A 9 22.82 -6.76 -10.33
N GLU A 10 22.83 -5.62 -9.64
CA GLU A 10 24.04 -4.95 -9.16
C GLU A 10 24.46 -5.39 -7.74
N TRP A 11 23.48 -5.64 -6.86
CA TRP A 11 23.71 -6.12 -5.48
C TRP A 11 23.67 -7.64 -5.33
N GLY A 12 22.90 -8.35 -6.17
CA GLY A 12 22.84 -9.81 -6.17
C GLY A 12 24.20 -10.54 -6.19
N PRO A 13 25.15 -10.19 -7.08
CA PRO A 13 26.45 -10.87 -7.14
C PRO A 13 27.43 -10.46 -6.02
N LYS A 14 27.17 -9.36 -5.28
CA LYS A 14 27.97 -8.93 -4.11
C LYS A 14 27.36 -9.40 -2.78
N TYR A 15 26.28 -10.18 -2.85
CA TYR A 15 25.50 -10.57 -1.70
C TYR A 15 26.13 -11.79 -1.01
N ASN A 16 26.41 -11.66 0.29
CA ASN A 16 27.06 -12.70 1.08
C ASN A 16 26.00 -13.56 1.79
N LEU A 17 26.21 -14.88 1.88
CA LEU A 17 25.32 -15.84 2.55
C LEU A 17 25.01 -15.45 4.00
N THR A 18 25.94 -14.80 4.71
CA THR A 18 25.70 -14.30 6.07
C THR A 18 24.66 -13.17 6.08
N LYS A 19 24.65 -12.30 5.07
CA LYS A 19 23.64 -11.24 4.94
C LYS A 19 22.26 -11.81 4.60
N PHE A 20 22.21 -12.87 3.80
CA PHE A 20 20.96 -13.57 3.50
C PHE A 20 20.27 -14.10 4.75
N GLN A 21 21.03 -14.71 5.67
CA GLN A 21 20.47 -15.24 6.91
C GLN A 21 19.92 -14.12 7.82
N CYS A 22 20.63 -12.99 7.89
CA CYS A 22 20.17 -11.81 8.61
C CYS A 22 18.89 -11.23 7.99
N ASP A 23 18.87 -11.03 6.66
CA ASP A 23 17.73 -10.44 5.95
C ASP A 23 16.50 -11.35 6.00
N LEU A 24 16.68 -12.67 6.02
CA LEU A 24 15.58 -13.63 6.18
C LEU A 24 14.95 -13.55 7.57
N LEU A 25 15.77 -13.43 8.62
CA LEU A 25 15.28 -13.31 10.00
C LEU A 25 14.58 -11.96 10.24
N VAL A 26 15.15 -10.88 9.70
CA VAL A 26 14.55 -9.54 9.76
C VAL A 26 13.26 -9.50 8.92
N GLY A 27 13.27 -10.02 7.70
CA GLY A 27 12.10 -10.07 6.83
C GLY A 27 10.95 -10.86 7.43
N PHE A 28 11.23 -11.99 8.08
CA PHE A 28 10.22 -12.77 8.81
C PHE A 28 9.61 -11.97 9.96
N THR A 29 10.46 -11.32 10.77
CA THR A 29 10.01 -10.46 11.89
C THR A 29 9.14 -9.31 11.39
N VAL A 30 9.55 -8.62 10.33
CA VAL A 30 8.78 -7.53 9.71
C VAL A 30 7.45 -8.03 9.16
N THR A 31 7.43 -9.20 8.51
CA THR A 31 6.20 -9.79 7.95
C THR A 31 5.18 -10.11 9.05
N ILE A 32 5.63 -10.66 10.18
CA ILE A 32 4.76 -10.94 11.33
C ILE A 32 4.15 -9.64 11.88
N LEU A 33 4.92 -8.56 11.94
CA LEU A 33 4.45 -7.26 12.43
C LEU A 33 3.53 -6.54 11.43
N ALA A 34 3.75 -6.72 10.12
CA ALA A 34 2.98 -6.07 9.07
C ALA A 34 1.52 -6.55 9.00
N VAL A 35 1.26 -7.84 9.30
CA VAL A 35 -0.10 -8.42 9.30
C VAL A 35 -1.06 -7.70 10.26
N PRO A 36 -0.79 -7.64 11.58
CA PRO A 36 -1.66 -6.93 12.51
C PRO A 36 -1.68 -5.42 12.24
N GLN A 37 -0.56 -4.85 11.78
CA GLN A 37 -0.47 -3.43 11.45
C GLN A 37 -1.43 -3.03 10.31
N GLY A 38 -1.41 -3.74 9.19
CA GLY A 38 -2.29 -3.47 8.05
C GLY A 38 -3.77 -3.69 8.38
N ILE A 39 -4.09 -4.73 9.15
CA ILE A 39 -5.47 -5.02 9.57
C ILE A 39 -6.01 -3.91 10.48
N SER A 40 -5.20 -3.42 11.41
CA SER A 40 -5.59 -2.37 12.37
C SER A 40 -5.96 -1.04 11.68
N TYR A 41 -5.46 -0.79 10.46
CA TYR A 41 -5.67 0.47 9.77
C TYR A 41 -6.88 0.49 8.83
N THR A 42 -7.36 -0.66 8.39
CA THR A 42 -8.55 -0.76 7.53
C THR A 42 -9.84 -0.15 8.11
N PRO A 43 -10.13 -0.23 9.43
CA PRO A 43 -11.33 0.37 9.99
C PRO A 43 -11.32 1.90 9.90
N LEU A 44 -10.14 2.54 9.85
CA LEU A 44 -10.02 4.00 9.71
C LEU A 44 -10.59 4.52 8.39
N ALA A 45 -10.52 3.70 7.33
CA ALA A 45 -11.00 4.06 6.00
C ALA A 45 -12.32 3.34 5.63
N TYR A 46 -12.98 2.71 6.59
CA TYR A 46 -14.23 1.96 6.40
C TYR A 46 -14.10 0.80 5.37
N LEU A 47 -12.91 0.20 5.26
CA LEU A 47 -12.61 -0.92 4.35
C LEU A 47 -12.51 -2.27 5.08
N HIS A 48 -12.64 -3.35 4.32
CA HIS A 48 -12.48 -4.71 4.82
C HIS A 48 -11.00 -5.03 5.15
N PRO A 49 -10.68 -5.77 6.24
CA PRO A 49 -9.31 -6.07 6.68
C PRO A 49 -8.38 -6.66 5.62
N ILE A 50 -8.94 -7.44 4.71
CA ILE A 50 -8.22 -8.06 3.59
C ILE A 50 -7.52 -7.01 2.72
N ILE A 51 -8.11 -5.83 2.57
CA ILE A 51 -7.59 -4.76 1.72
C ILE A 51 -6.34 -4.12 2.33
N GLY A 52 -6.27 -4.06 3.66
CA GLY A 52 -5.07 -3.64 4.39
C GLY A 52 -3.91 -4.60 4.23
N LEU A 53 -4.21 -5.90 4.20
CA LEU A 53 -3.19 -6.92 3.96
C LEU A 53 -2.56 -6.77 2.55
N TYR A 54 -3.39 -6.55 1.52
CA TYR A 54 -2.90 -6.33 0.16
C TYR A 54 -2.11 -5.03 0.02
N SER A 55 -2.59 -3.94 0.63
CA SER A 55 -1.91 -2.64 0.63
C SER A 55 -0.55 -2.68 1.33
N SER A 56 -0.41 -3.53 2.36
CA SER A 56 0.85 -3.66 3.10
C SER A 56 1.88 -4.56 2.40
N PHE A 57 1.44 -5.57 1.64
CA PHE A 57 2.34 -6.56 1.03
C PHE A 57 2.81 -6.20 -0.39
N ILE A 58 1.94 -5.63 -1.22
CA ILE A 58 2.23 -5.41 -2.64
C ILE A 58 3.28 -4.31 -2.88
N PRO A 59 3.21 -3.12 -2.25
CA PRO A 59 4.19 -2.06 -2.50
C PRO A 59 5.64 -2.42 -2.13
N PRO A 60 5.92 -3.06 -0.97
CA PRO A 60 7.27 -3.52 -0.65
C PRO A 60 7.77 -4.58 -1.64
N LEU A 61 6.90 -5.48 -2.11
CA LEU A 61 7.26 -6.49 -3.11
C LEU A 61 7.65 -5.84 -4.45
N ILE A 62 6.86 -4.86 -4.91
CA ILE A 62 7.18 -4.10 -6.12
C ILE A 62 8.47 -3.29 -5.93
N TYR A 63 8.67 -2.69 -4.75
CA TYR A 63 9.88 -1.94 -4.45
C TYR A 63 11.13 -2.82 -4.36
N ALA A 64 11.02 -4.06 -3.88
CA ALA A 64 12.14 -5.00 -3.88
C ALA A 64 12.62 -5.35 -5.30
N ILE A 65 11.72 -5.31 -6.30
CA ILE A 65 12.02 -5.66 -7.69
C ILE A 65 12.49 -4.43 -8.50
N CYS A 66 11.81 -3.30 -8.35
CA CYS A 66 12.02 -2.07 -9.12
C CYS A 66 12.76 -0.95 -8.37
N GLY A 67 13.13 -1.17 -7.10
CA GLY A 67 13.68 -0.14 -6.22
C GLY A 67 15.09 0.25 -6.60
N SER A 68 15.29 1.54 -6.90
CA SER A 68 16.60 2.14 -7.18
C SER A 68 17.55 2.15 -5.97
N SER A 69 17.03 1.96 -4.75
CA SER A 69 17.79 2.08 -3.49
C SER A 69 17.50 0.90 -2.55
N THR A 70 18.55 0.19 -2.14
CA THR A 70 18.44 -1.01 -1.28
C THR A 70 18.14 -0.72 0.19
N ASN A 71 18.17 0.56 0.60
CA ASN A 71 18.05 0.97 2.00
C ASN A 71 16.70 1.63 2.36
N VAL A 72 15.77 1.72 1.40
CA VAL A 72 14.48 2.37 1.64
C VAL A 72 13.44 1.31 1.96
N ALA A 73 12.93 1.37 3.19
CA ALA A 73 11.78 0.57 3.59
C ALA A 73 10.50 1.29 3.16
N VAL A 74 9.83 0.77 2.12
CA VAL A 74 8.47 1.17 1.78
C VAL A 74 7.52 0.36 2.65
N GLY A 75 6.62 1.03 3.37
CA GLY A 75 5.73 0.39 4.32
C GLY A 75 4.41 1.14 4.46
N ASP A 76 3.42 0.42 4.95
CA ASP A 76 2.07 0.94 5.14
C ASP A 76 1.94 1.75 6.45
N THR A 77 1.40 2.97 6.36
CA THR A 77 1.36 3.95 7.45
C THR A 77 -0.05 4.51 7.66
N VAL A 78 -0.41 4.78 8.93
CA VAL A 78 -1.72 5.33 9.33
C VAL A 78 -2.11 6.57 8.55
N ALA A 79 -1.14 7.43 8.21
CA ALA A 79 -1.39 8.67 7.48
C ALA A 79 -2.02 8.42 6.10
N VAL A 80 -1.60 7.37 5.39
CA VAL A 80 -2.14 7.00 4.08
C VAL A 80 -3.59 6.52 4.21
N TRP A 81 -3.91 5.75 5.25
CA TRP A 81 -5.28 5.30 5.53
C TRP A 81 -6.21 6.45 5.90
N LEU A 82 -5.73 7.40 6.68
CA LEU A 82 -6.52 8.59 7.02
C LEU A 82 -6.80 9.46 5.78
N PHE A 83 -5.82 9.59 4.89
CA PHE A 83 -6.00 10.26 3.61
C PHE A 83 -6.99 9.50 2.70
N LEU A 84 -6.91 8.18 2.66
CA LEU A 84 -7.87 7.35 1.90
C LEU A 84 -9.28 7.50 2.47
N ALA A 85 -9.43 7.52 3.80
CA ALA A 85 -10.70 7.74 4.47
C ALA A 85 -11.33 9.09 4.10
N SER A 86 -10.52 10.15 4.08
CA SER A 86 -11.00 11.48 3.70
C SER A 86 -11.40 11.54 2.22
N ALA A 87 -10.62 10.91 1.32
CA ALA A 87 -10.95 10.82 -0.09
C ALA A 87 -12.27 10.07 -0.34
N ILE A 88 -12.49 8.94 0.34
CA ILE A 88 -13.74 8.16 0.25
C ILE A 88 -14.92 8.99 0.79
N GLY A 89 -14.73 9.71 1.90
CA GLY A 89 -15.75 10.60 2.46
C GLY A 89 -16.18 11.70 1.48
N VAL A 90 -15.22 12.32 0.76
CA VAL A 90 -15.49 13.33 -0.26
C VAL A 90 -16.28 12.74 -1.44
N VAL A 91 -15.90 11.55 -1.92
CA VAL A 91 -16.61 10.85 -3.00
C VAL A 91 -18.04 10.49 -2.58
N HIS A 92 -18.23 10.03 -1.35
CA HIS A 92 -19.55 9.71 -0.82
C HIS A 92 -20.45 10.95 -0.71
N ALA A 93 -19.91 12.07 -0.20
CA ALA A 93 -20.61 13.34 -0.12
C ALA A 93 -21.01 13.87 -1.52
N PHE A 94 -20.11 13.74 -2.51
CA PHE A 94 -20.39 14.10 -3.90
C PHE A 94 -21.45 13.19 -4.54
N ALA A 95 -21.40 11.87 -4.27
CA ALA A 95 -22.36 10.90 -4.77
C ALA A 95 -23.77 11.15 -4.22
N LEU A 96 -23.91 11.62 -2.98
CA LEU A 96 -25.19 12.03 -2.37
C LEU A 96 -25.76 13.34 -2.91
N HIS A 97 -24.94 14.19 -3.54
CA HIS A 97 -25.41 15.42 -4.16
C HIS A 97 -25.99 15.20 -5.58
N ARG A 98 -25.59 14.13 -6.28
CA ARG A 98 -26.14 13.77 -7.60
C ARG A 98 -27.58 13.24 -7.61
N PRO A 99 -28.13 12.56 -6.57
CA PRO A 99 -29.49 12.05 -6.65
C PRO A 99 -30.59 13.10 -6.70
N LEU A 100 -30.34 14.28 -6.13
CA LEU A 100 -31.31 15.37 -6.16
C LEU A 100 -31.47 15.98 -7.56
N LEU A 101 -30.50 15.80 -8.47
CA LEU A 101 -30.59 16.28 -9.85
C LEU A 101 -31.38 15.33 -10.77
N HIS A 102 -31.36 14.01 -10.53
CA HIS A 102 -32.15 13.09 -11.37
C HIS A 102 -33.64 13.06 -11.01
N TRP A 103 -33.99 13.24 -9.74
CA TRP A 103 -35.40 13.31 -9.32
C TRP A 103 -36.08 14.64 -9.73
N THR A 104 -35.32 15.73 -9.82
CA THR A 104 -35.83 17.05 -10.23
C THR A 104 -36.01 17.18 -11.75
N LEU A 105 -35.17 16.52 -12.55
CA LEU A 105 -35.33 16.45 -14.00
C LEU A 105 -36.45 15.47 -14.42
N SER A 106 -36.72 14.42 -13.63
CA SER A 106 -37.79 13.46 -13.86
C SER A 106 -39.18 13.96 -13.45
N SER A 107 -39.29 14.93 -12.55
CA SER A 107 -40.58 15.52 -12.13
C SER A 107 -41.01 16.73 -12.95
N SER A 108 -40.21 17.11 -13.96
CA SER A 108 -40.39 18.33 -14.79
C SER A 108 -40.67 18.02 -16.27
N ALA A 109 -40.94 16.74 -16.60
CA ALA A 109 -41.36 16.25 -17.92
C ALA A 109 -42.68 15.49 -17.77
#